data_AF-A0A428VUP4-F1
#
_entry.id   AF-A0A428VUP4-F1
#
_cell.length_a   1.000
_cell.length_b   1.000
_cell.length_c   1.000
_cell.angle_alpha   90.00
_cell.angle_beta   90.00
_cell.angle_gamma   90.00
#
_symmetry.space_group_name_H-M   'P 1'
#
loop_
_entity.id
_entity.type
_entity.pdbx_description
1 polymer ?
#
loop_
_entity_poly.entity_id
_entity_poly.type
_entity_poly.pdbx_seq_one_letter_code
_entity_poly.pdbx_strand_id
1 'polypeptide(L)'
;LLVDQPFFTVRDEAAVNDLVYVNKCLRDHLTKDYLGVAFVQGGILAVKVKGSALGSVWFCAYDDARDHDGLTVQERVEQLLLPCGDDFDDFLRRLAGSPPELETVANLMVDGGFAYAVPVEG
;
A
#
# COMPACT_ATOMS: atom_id res chain seq x y z
N LEU A 1 5.62 3.40 -2.27
CA LEU A 1 4.55 2.53 -2.82
C LEU A 1 4.26 3.01 -4.24
N LEU A 2 4.26 2.11 -5.24
CA LEU A 2 3.82 2.43 -6.59
C LEU A 2 2.51 1.67 -6.86
N VAL A 3 1.43 2.41 -7.12
CA VAL A 3 0.14 1.84 -7.52
C VAL A 3 0.09 1.88 -9.04
N ASP A 4 0.49 0.77 -9.67
CA ASP A 4 0.62 0.63 -11.11
C ASP A 4 -0.54 -0.16 -11.75
N GLN A 5 -1.37 -0.81 -10.92
CA GLN A 5 -2.53 -1.58 -11.34
C GLN A 5 -3.84 -0.97 -10.81
N PRO A 6 -4.97 -1.19 -11.49
CA PRO A 6 -6.29 -0.81 -10.97
C PRO A 6 -6.63 -1.54 -9.67
N PHE A 7 -7.49 -0.91 -8.86
CA PHE A 7 -8.14 -1.59 -7.75
C PHE A 7 -9.03 -2.74 -8.22
N PHE A 8 -9.24 -3.72 -7.36
CA PHE A 8 -10.16 -4.82 -7.60
C PHE A 8 -11.58 -4.30 -7.78
N THR A 9 -12.31 -4.96 -8.67
CA THR A 9 -13.69 -4.63 -9.01
C THR A 9 -14.64 -5.60 -8.34
N VAL A 10 -15.86 -5.18 -8.04
CA VAL A 10 -16.94 -6.10 -7.68
C VAL A 10 -17.54 -6.63 -8.96
N ARG A 11 -17.53 -7.95 -9.16
CA ARG A 11 -18.02 -8.59 -10.39
C ARG A 11 -19.02 -9.69 -10.07
N ASP A 12 -19.88 -9.99 -11.04
CA ASP A 12 -20.80 -11.12 -10.95
C ASP A 12 -20.09 -12.47 -11.21
N GLU A 13 -19.00 -12.43 -11.99
CA GLU A 13 -18.19 -13.59 -12.34
C GLU A 13 -16.78 -13.49 -11.75
N ALA A 14 -16.25 -14.63 -11.29
CA ALA A 14 -14.91 -14.71 -10.74
C ALA A 14 -13.84 -14.37 -11.79
N ALA A 15 -12.97 -13.42 -11.47
CA ALA A 15 -11.86 -12.99 -12.30
C ALA A 15 -10.64 -12.64 -11.44
N VAL A 16 -9.47 -12.51 -12.09
CA VAL A 16 -8.20 -12.17 -11.41
C VAL A 16 -8.19 -10.80 -10.74
N ASN A 17 -9.16 -9.94 -11.07
CA ASN A 17 -9.38 -8.63 -10.46
C ASN A 17 -10.77 -8.52 -9.79
N ASP A 18 -11.44 -9.64 -9.52
CA ASP A 18 -12.66 -9.65 -8.73
C ASP A 18 -12.33 -9.62 -7.23
N LEU A 19 -12.89 -8.65 -6.51
CA LEU A 19 -12.63 -8.38 -5.10
C LEU A 19 -12.93 -9.61 -4.22
N VAL A 20 -14.02 -10.31 -4.50
CA VAL A 20 -14.46 -11.46 -3.69
C VAL A 20 -13.61 -12.68 -3.97
N TYR A 21 -13.34 -12.97 -5.24
CA TYR A 21 -12.50 -14.08 -5.66
C TYR A 21 -11.07 -13.93 -5.16
N VAL A 22 -10.44 -12.77 -5.38
CA VAL A 22 -9.06 -12.51 -4.94
C VAL A 22 -8.93 -12.67 -3.43
N ASN A 23 -9.85 -12.14 -2.63
CA ASN A 23 -9.79 -12.29 -1.17
C ASN A 23 -10.01 -13.74 -0.67
N LYS A 24 -10.56 -14.65 -1.49
CA LYS A 24 -10.51 -16.08 -1.18
C LYS A 24 -9.12 -16.66 -1.35
N CYS A 25 -8.37 -16.18 -2.35
CA CYS A 25 -7.00 -16.58 -2.63
C CYS A 25 -5.98 -15.98 -1.64
N LEU A 26 -6.26 -14.81 -1.06
CA LEU A 26 -5.35 -14.11 -0.15
C LEU A 26 -5.38 -14.59 1.32
N ARG A 27 -6.01 -15.73 1.64
CA ARG A 27 -6.21 -16.16 3.04
C ARG A 27 -4.94 -16.59 3.78
N ASP A 28 -3.88 -16.86 3.04
CA ASP A 28 -2.52 -17.11 3.51
C ASP A 28 -1.69 -15.82 3.66
N HIS A 29 -2.17 -14.71 3.11
CA HIS A 29 -1.50 -13.40 3.18
C HIS A 29 -2.17 -12.47 4.19
N LEU A 30 -3.50 -12.51 4.30
CA LEU A 30 -4.30 -11.60 5.11
C LEU A 30 -5.29 -12.37 5.98
N THR A 31 -5.49 -11.89 7.21
CA THR A 31 -6.60 -12.34 8.05
C THR A 31 -7.91 -11.72 7.56
N LYS A 32 -9.04 -12.25 8.02
CA LYS A 32 -10.38 -11.72 7.67
C LYS A 32 -10.66 -10.31 8.18
N ASP A 33 -9.76 -9.76 8.99
CA ASP A 33 -9.86 -8.38 9.45
C ASP A 33 -9.41 -7.37 8.38
N TYR A 34 -8.79 -7.85 7.30
CA TYR A 34 -8.33 -7.06 6.18
C TYR A 34 -9.02 -7.50 4.89
N LEU A 35 -9.31 -6.53 4.04
CA LEU A 35 -9.79 -6.72 2.68
C LEU A 35 -8.69 -6.26 1.73
N GLY A 36 -8.08 -7.17 0.98
CA GLY A 36 -7.18 -6.81 -0.11
C GLY A 36 -7.96 -6.07 -1.20
N VAL A 37 -7.46 -4.91 -1.64
CA VAL A 37 -8.16 -4.02 -2.59
C VAL A 37 -7.36 -3.77 -3.87
N ALA A 38 -6.06 -4.02 -3.89
CA ALA A 38 -5.26 -3.93 -5.11
C ALA A 38 -3.99 -4.79 -5.00
N PHE A 39 -3.52 -5.28 -6.14
CA PHE A 39 -2.11 -5.60 -6.31
C PHE A 39 -1.35 -4.32 -6.64
N VAL A 40 -0.17 -4.17 -6.06
CA VAL A 40 0.72 -3.03 -6.27
C VAL A 40 2.13 -3.59 -6.45
N GLN A 41 3.05 -2.78 -6.98
CA GLN A 41 4.43 -3.23 -7.13
C GLN A 41 4.99 -3.70 -5.78
N GLY A 42 5.35 -4.99 -5.71
CA GLY A 42 5.96 -5.62 -4.54
C GLY A 42 5.00 -6.05 -3.44
N GLY A 43 3.67 -6.04 -3.66
CA GLY A 43 2.75 -6.55 -2.64
C GLY A 43 1.26 -6.32 -2.86
N ILE A 44 0.53 -6.25 -1.75
CA ILE A 44 -0.93 -6.10 -1.70
C ILE A 44 -1.27 -4.85 -0.89
N LEU A 45 -2.19 -4.04 -1.41
CA LEU A 45 -2.84 -2.98 -0.65
C LEU A 45 -4.12 -3.52 -0.02
N ALA A 46 -4.33 -3.26 1.28
CA ALA A 46 -5.46 -3.77 2.04
C ALA A 46 -6.11 -2.70 2.90
N VAL A 47 -7.40 -2.87 3.18
CA VAL A 47 -8.20 -2.01 4.07
C VAL A 47 -8.61 -2.80 5.30
N LYS A 48 -8.49 -2.19 6.48
CA LYS A 48 -8.99 -2.79 7.73
C LYS A 48 -10.51 -2.75 7.77
N VAL A 49 -11.16 -3.91 7.85
CA VAL A 49 -12.63 -4.07 7.80
C VAL A 49 -13.24 -4.63 9.09
N LYS A 50 -12.40 -5.07 10.04
CA LYS A 50 -12.83 -5.53 11.37
C LYS A 50 -11.80 -5.16 12.43
N GLY A 51 -12.26 -4.90 13.65
CA GLY A 51 -11.40 -4.55 14.78
C GLY A 51 -11.20 -3.03 14.93
N SER A 52 -10.05 -2.62 15.45
CA SER A 52 -9.66 -1.21 15.58
C SER A 52 -9.15 -0.63 14.26
N ALA A 53 -9.20 0.70 14.12
CA ALA A 53 -8.75 1.44 12.93
C ALA A 53 -9.47 1.02 11.63
N LEU A 54 -10.80 0.81 11.70
CA LEU A 54 -11.62 0.51 10.51
C LEU A 54 -11.43 1.59 9.44
N GLY A 55 -11.30 1.15 8.19
CA GLY A 55 -11.08 2.03 7.04
C GLY A 55 -9.62 2.38 6.78
N SER A 56 -8.71 2.14 7.73
CA SER A 56 -7.28 2.40 7.52
C SER A 56 -6.68 1.50 6.43
N VAL A 57 -5.70 2.06 5.72
CA VAL A 57 -5.04 1.45 4.56
C VAL A 57 -3.67 0.93 4.96
N TRP A 58 -3.37 -0.30 4.54
CA TRP A 58 -2.15 -1.02 4.89
C TRP A 58 -1.52 -1.67 3.67
N PHE A 59 -0.20 -1.79 3.67
CA PHE A 59 0.58 -2.44 2.64
C PHE A 59 1.21 -3.72 3.17
N CYS A 60 0.95 -4.83 2.49
CA CYS A 60 1.57 -6.13 2.71
C CYS A 60 2.67 -6.33 1.66
N ALA A 61 3.93 -6.16 2.04
CA ALA A 61 5.06 -6.43 1.17
C ALA A 61 5.24 -7.95 0.98
N TYR A 62 5.55 -8.39 -0.24
CA TYR A 62 5.87 -9.80 -0.51
C TYR A 62 7.26 -10.19 0.03
N ASP A 63 8.23 -9.29 -0.11
CA ASP A 63 9.63 -9.53 0.27
C ASP A 63 10.02 -8.66 1.48
N ASP A 64 9.22 -8.70 2.56
CA ASP A 64 9.58 -8.01 3.79
C ASP A 64 10.78 -8.70 4.45
N ALA A 65 11.88 -7.97 4.69
CA ALA A 65 13.09 -8.53 5.29
C ALA A 65 12.89 -9.04 6.74
N ARG A 66 11.77 -8.66 7.38
CA ARG A 66 11.38 -9.15 8.70
C ARG A 66 10.59 -10.46 8.63
N ASP A 67 10.10 -10.85 7.46
CA ASP A 67 9.37 -12.11 7.27
C ASP A 67 10.33 -13.29 7.40
N HIS A 68 9.86 -14.37 8.03
CA HIS A 68 10.63 -15.59 8.24
C HIS A 68 9.71 -16.78 8.45
N ASP A 69 10.25 -17.97 8.19
CA ASP A 69 9.51 -19.22 8.39
C ASP A 69 8.99 -19.34 9.84
N GLY A 70 7.81 -19.94 9.97
CA GLY A 70 7.17 -20.21 11.26
C GLY A 70 6.20 -19.14 11.75
N LEU A 71 6.14 -17.96 11.11
CA LEU A 71 5.11 -16.96 11.41
C LEU A 71 3.73 -17.44 10.95
N THR A 72 2.75 -17.34 11.84
CA THR A 72 1.34 -17.49 11.48
C THR A 72 0.85 -16.28 10.69
N VAL A 73 -0.23 -16.44 9.92
CA VAL A 73 -0.86 -15.31 9.20
C VAL A 73 -1.24 -14.18 10.16
N GLN A 74 -1.68 -14.51 11.38
CA GLN A 74 -2.01 -13.52 12.41
C GLN A 74 -0.77 -12.69 12.81
N GLU A 75 0.35 -13.35 13.09
CA GLU A 75 1.59 -12.67 13.44
C GLU A 75 2.13 -11.83 12.28
N ARG A 76 2.02 -12.34 11.03
CA ARG A 76 2.41 -11.58 9.83
C ARG A 76 1.62 -10.29 9.70
N VAL A 77 0.29 -10.34 9.81
CA VAL A 77 -0.53 -9.12 9.72
C VAL A 77 -0.33 -8.16 10.89
N GLU A 78 0.06 -8.64 12.07
CA GLU A 78 0.32 -7.78 13.22
C GLU A 78 1.69 -7.11 13.17
N GLN A 79 2.70 -7.78 12.63
CA GLN A 79 4.09 -7.34 12.69
C GLN A 79 4.60 -6.73 11.38
N LEU A 80 4.07 -7.19 10.24
CA LEU A 80 4.66 -6.90 8.93
C LEU A 80 3.86 -5.90 8.10
N LEU A 81 2.53 -5.81 8.28
CA LEU A 81 1.71 -4.81 7.56
C LEU A 81 2.18 -3.38 7.87
N LEU A 82 2.40 -2.60 6.82
CA LEU A 82 2.88 -1.22 6.91
C LEU A 82 1.70 -0.24 6.76
N PRO A 83 1.47 0.67 7.71
CA PRO A 83 0.38 1.64 7.61
C PRO A 83 0.65 2.62 6.46
N CYS A 84 -0.38 2.89 5.66
CA CYS A 84 -0.31 3.74 4.47
C CYS A 84 -1.26 4.95 4.53
N GLY A 85 -2.29 4.90 5.37
CA GLY A 85 -3.19 6.01 5.63
C GLY A 85 -4.24 5.65 6.67
N ASP A 86 -4.71 6.65 7.41
CA ASP A 86 -5.77 6.45 8.42
C ASP A 86 -7.13 6.13 7.79
N ASP A 87 -7.32 6.56 6.54
CA ASP A 87 -8.40 6.20 5.64
C ASP A 87 -7.94 6.24 4.18
N PHE A 88 -8.86 6.00 3.26
CA PHE A 88 -8.57 5.97 1.82
C PHE A 88 -8.24 7.36 1.25
N ASP A 89 -8.79 8.44 1.81
CA ASP A 89 -8.54 9.80 1.36
C ASP A 89 -7.14 10.27 1.79
N ASP A 90 -6.73 9.99 3.03
CA ASP A 90 -5.38 10.22 3.52
C ASP A 90 -4.35 9.44 2.69
N PHE A 91 -4.63 8.17 2.41
CA PHE A 91 -3.81 7.35 1.53
C PHE A 91 -3.66 7.97 0.13
N LEU A 92 -4.77 8.31 -0.53
CA LEU A 92 -4.75 8.89 -1.88
C LEU A 92 -4.05 10.25 -1.92
N ARG A 93 -4.22 11.07 -0.88
CA ARG A 93 -3.54 12.37 -0.77
C ARG A 93 -2.02 12.22 -0.72
N ARG A 94 -1.51 11.23 0.02
CA ARG A 94 -0.08 10.92 0.09
C ARG A 94 0.44 10.29 -1.20
N LEU A 95 -0.39 9.52 -1.89
CA LEU A 95 -0.04 8.88 -3.16
C LEU A 95 0.03 9.88 -4.32
N ALA A 96 -0.90 10.83 -4.37
CA ALA A 96 -1.00 11.83 -5.44
C ALA A 96 -0.13 13.07 -5.20
N GLY A 97 0.27 13.33 -3.95
CA GLY A 97 1.09 14.49 -3.61
C GLY A 97 2.57 14.25 -3.87
N SER A 98 3.26 15.28 -4.38
CA SER A 98 4.67 15.51 -4.01
C SER A 98 4.65 15.79 -2.50
N PRO A 99 5.06 14.83 -1.64
CA PRO A 99 5.09 15.08 -0.21
C PRO A 99 5.94 16.34 0.03
N PRO A 100 5.51 17.28 0.89
CA PRO A 100 6.30 18.48 1.21
C PRO A 100 7.73 18.13 1.62
N GLU A 101 7.93 16.94 2.18
CA GLU A 101 9.22 16.37 2.52
C GLU A 101 10.11 16.14 1.30
N LEU A 102 9.57 15.71 0.15
CA LEU A 102 10.33 15.59 -1.10
C LEU A 102 10.73 16.94 -1.68
N GLU A 103 9.85 17.94 -1.59
CA GLU A 103 10.19 19.31 -1.99
C GLU A 103 11.28 19.89 -1.08
N THR A 104 11.17 19.65 0.23
CA THR A 104 12.19 20.05 1.21
C THR A 104 13.53 19.36 0.93
N VAL A 105 13.54 18.05 0.68
CA VAL A 105 14.76 17.31 0.33
C VAL A 105 15.34 17.79 -1.00
N ALA A 106 14.51 18.01 -2.01
CA ALA A 106 14.96 18.53 -3.31
C ALA A 106 15.62 19.92 -3.15
N ASN A 107 15.00 20.82 -2.39
CA ASN A 107 15.56 22.14 -2.08
C ASN A 107 16.87 22.03 -1.31
N LEU A 108 16.97 21.16 -0.30
CA LEU A 108 18.22 20.93 0.43
C LEU A 108 19.34 20.37 -0.45
N MET A 109 19.02 19.50 -1.42
CA MET A 109 19.99 18.99 -2.38
C MET A 109 20.49 20.10 -3.32
N VAL A 110 19.63 21.04 -3.72
CA VAL A 110 20.01 22.20 -4.54
C VAL A 110 20.82 23.21 -3.74
N ASP A 111 20.34 23.61 -2.55
CA ASP A 111 21.01 24.56 -1.67
C ASP A 111 22.38 24.05 -1.20
N GLY A 112 22.49 22.73 -0.99
CA GLY A 112 23.75 22.06 -0.64
C GLY A 112 24.71 21.89 -1.83
N GLY A 113 24.30 22.24 -3.05
CA GLY A 113 25.12 22.11 -4.26
C GLY A 113 25.30 20.66 -4.77
N PHE A 114 24.48 19.71 -4.27
CA PHE A 114 24.50 18.32 -4.70
C PHE A 114 23.64 18.07 -5.95
N ALA A 115 22.70 18.98 -6.25
CA ALA A 115 21.86 18.98 -7.44
C ALA A 115 21.66 20.41 -7.96
N TYR A 116 21.09 20.55 -9.16
CA TYR A 116 20.66 21.84 -9.70
C TYR A 116 19.25 21.72 -10.27
N ALA A 117 18.45 22.77 -10.09
CA ALA A 117 17.09 22.81 -10.63
C ALA A 117 17.12 22.91 -12.16
N VAL A 118 16.34 22.07 -12.82
CA VAL A 118 16.13 22.13 -14.27
C VAL A 118 14.72 22.65 -14.53
N PRO A 119 14.55 23.74 -15.29
CA PRO A 119 13.23 24.22 -15.66
C PRO A 119 12.54 23.18 -16.54
N VAL A 120 11.31 22.82 -16.20
CA VAL A 120 10.45 21.98 -17.04
C VAL A 120 9.62 22.87 -17.96
N GLU A 121 9.66 22.61 -19.27
CA GLU A 121 8.69 23.20 -20.20
C GLU A 121 7.33 22.54 -19.98
N GLY A 122 6.30 23.36 -19.73
CA GLY A 122 4.92 22.93 -19.52
C GLY A 122 4.12 22.87 -20.82
#